data_AF-A0A6P5QSZ9-F1
#
_entry.id   AF-A0A6P5QSZ9-F1
#
_cell.length_a   1.000
_cell.length_b   1.000
_cell.length_c   1.000
_cell.angle_alpha   90.00
_cell.angle_beta   90.00
_cell.angle_gamma   90.00
#
_symmetry.space_group_name_H-M   'P 1'
#
loop_
_entity.id
_entity.type
_entity.pdbx_description
1 polymer ?
#
loop_
_entity_poly.entity_id
_entity_poly.type
_entity_poly.pdbx_seq_one_letter_code
_entity_poly.pdbx_strand_id
1 'polypeptide(L)'
;MLTLASKLKQGEDLKGSQTSVSTSDSTRRFSVRGKLLVTEVAELEANLPCTYKVHFPDPNKLHCFHLTVSPDEGYYQGGKFQFEIEVPDAYNMVPPKVKCLTKIWHPNITETGEICLSLLREHSPDGTGWAPTRTLKDVVWGLNSLFTQHLRDKVAEYIKRYAR
;
A
#
# COMPACT_ATOMS: atom_id res chain seq x y z
N MET A 1 6.68 38.37 17.26
CA MET A 1 7.66 37.43 17.84
C MET A 1 7.98 37.91 19.24
N LEU A 2 7.50 37.20 20.28
CA LEU A 2 7.81 37.51 21.67
C LEU A 2 8.19 36.21 22.36
N THR A 3 9.48 36.06 22.60
CA THR A 3 10.13 34.96 23.30
C THR A 3 10.28 35.38 24.76
N LEU A 4 9.77 34.58 25.70
CA LEU A 4 10.03 34.79 27.13
C LEU A 4 10.53 33.47 27.74
N ALA A 5 11.83 33.43 27.96
CA ALA A 5 12.48 32.49 28.85
C ALA A 5 12.82 33.24 30.15
N SER A 6 12.42 32.68 31.29
CA SER A 6 13.00 33.04 32.59
C SER A 6 13.01 31.80 33.48
N LYS A 7 14.24 31.37 33.76
CA LYS A 7 14.65 30.31 34.71
C LYS A 7 14.33 30.68 36.16
N LEU A 8 14.29 29.66 37.02
CA LEU A 8 14.99 29.47 38.33
C LEU A 8 14.16 28.46 39.17
N LYS A 9 14.66 27.49 39.96
CA LYS A 9 16.00 26.94 40.28
C LYS A 9 15.82 25.73 41.24
N GLN A 10 16.49 24.61 40.93
CA GLN A 10 17.14 23.55 41.75
C GLN A 10 16.47 22.76 42.91
N GLY A 11 16.85 21.46 42.95
CA GLY A 11 17.14 20.63 44.16
C GLY A 11 16.38 19.30 44.20
N GLU A 12 16.86 18.21 43.57
CA GLU A 12 17.70 17.11 44.10
C GLU A 12 17.02 16.04 44.99
N ASP A 13 17.13 14.80 44.50
CA ASP A 13 17.12 13.45 45.09
C ASP A 13 16.01 12.94 46.03
N LEU A 14 15.43 11.78 45.67
CA LEU A 14 15.46 10.53 46.47
C LEU A 14 14.80 9.33 45.76
N LYS A 15 15.52 8.20 45.80
CA LYS A 15 15.15 6.83 45.39
C LYS A 15 13.97 6.30 46.21
N GLY A 16 13.02 5.65 45.54
CA GLY A 16 11.98 4.84 46.18
C GLY A 16 11.44 3.78 45.23
N SER A 17 11.87 2.54 45.44
CA SER A 17 11.30 1.35 44.81
C SER A 17 9.87 1.16 45.31
N GLN A 18 8.88 1.11 44.42
CA GLN A 18 7.62 0.43 44.69
C GLN A 18 6.90 0.06 43.38
N THR A 19 6.62 -1.22 43.30
CA THR A 19 5.77 -1.93 42.36
C THR A 19 4.39 -1.28 42.27
N SER A 20 3.96 -0.92 41.07
CA SER A 20 2.54 -0.67 40.79
C SER A 20 2.19 -1.25 39.41
N VAL A 21 1.51 -2.39 39.45
CA VAL A 21 0.65 -2.84 38.36
C VAL A 21 -0.30 -1.70 38.03
N SER A 22 -0.15 -1.11 36.85
CA SER A 22 -1.13 -0.19 36.28
C SER A 22 -1.75 -0.87 35.07
N THR A 23 -2.88 -1.51 35.31
CA THR A 23 -3.94 -1.72 34.31
C THR A 23 -4.26 -0.37 33.66
N SER A 24 -3.80 -0.15 32.44
CA SER A 24 -4.31 0.93 31.61
C SER A 24 -5.21 0.33 30.54
N ASP A 25 -6.46 0.08 30.92
CA ASP A 25 -7.59 0.06 29.99
C ASP A 25 -7.66 1.44 29.33
N SER A 26 -6.83 1.60 28.31
CA SER A 26 -6.76 2.81 27.49
C SER A 26 -7.65 2.49 26.32
N THR A 27 -8.85 3.07 26.32
CA THR A 27 -9.77 3.09 25.18
C THR A 27 -8.95 3.27 23.90
N ARG A 28 -8.73 2.18 23.16
CA ARG A 28 -7.71 2.11 22.10
C ARG A 28 -8.14 3.09 21.02
N ARG A 29 -7.59 4.31 21.03
CA ARG A 29 -7.81 5.29 19.98
C ARG A 29 -7.28 4.66 18.70
N PHE A 30 -8.17 4.10 17.89
CA PHE A 30 -7.81 3.55 16.60
C PHE A 30 -7.18 4.67 15.77
N SER A 31 -5.95 4.42 15.30
CA SER A 31 -5.31 5.27 14.28
C SER A 31 -6.26 5.41 13.08
N VAL A 32 -6.25 6.57 12.42
CA VAL A 32 -7.04 6.82 11.20
C VAL A 32 -6.82 5.69 10.19
N ARG A 33 -5.56 5.31 9.96
CA ARG A 33 -5.19 4.12 9.16
C ARG A 33 -5.94 2.88 9.63
N GLY A 34 -5.91 2.58 10.92
CA GLY A 34 -6.54 1.37 11.47
C GLY A 34 -8.05 1.32 11.20
N LYS A 35 -8.74 2.46 11.29
CA LYS A 35 -10.18 2.54 10.97
C LYS A 35 -10.44 2.30 9.49
N LEU A 36 -9.64 2.92 8.61
CA LEU A 36 -9.75 2.77 7.15
C LEU A 36 -9.45 1.34 6.71
N LEU A 37 -8.41 0.72 7.26
CA LEU A 37 -8.02 -0.65 6.89
C LEU A 37 -9.08 -1.68 7.23
N VAL A 38 -9.79 -1.55 8.35
CA VAL A 38 -10.86 -2.49 8.72
C VAL A 38 -11.97 -2.48 7.67
N THR A 39 -12.39 -1.30 7.20
CA THR A 39 -13.41 -1.18 6.16
C THR A 39 -12.89 -1.60 4.79
N GLU A 40 -11.72 -1.11 4.39
CA GLU A 40 -11.19 -1.34 3.04
C GLU A 40 -10.75 -2.78 2.80
N VAL A 41 -10.18 -3.46 3.80
CA VAL A 41 -9.81 -4.88 3.67
C VAL A 41 -11.06 -5.75 3.54
N ALA A 42 -12.10 -5.49 4.34
CA ALA A 42 -13.35 -6.23 4.25
C ALA A 42 -14.03 -6.04 2.88
N GLU A 43 -14.04 -4.79 2.37
CA GLU A 43 -14.53 -4.50 1.02
C GLU A 43 -13.66 -5.14 -0.07
N LEU A 44 -12.34 -5.19 0.12
CA LEU A 44 -11.43 -5.83 -0.82
C LEU A 44 -11.76 -7.32 -0.92
N GLU A 45 -11.76 -8.06 0.18
CA GLU A 45 -12.04 -9.51 0.19
C GLU A 45 -13.40 -9.86 -0.42
N ALA A 46 -14.42 -9.02 -0.24
CA ALA A 46 -15.74 -9.22 -0.81
C ALA A 46 -15.82 -8.98 -2.33
N ASN A 47 -14.91 -8.16 -2.89
CA ASN A 47 -14.98 -7.71 -4.28
C ASN A 47 -13.81 -8.19 -5.17
N LEU A 48 -12.93 -9.06 -4.66
CA LEU A 48 -11.81 -9.57 -5.44
C LEU A 48 -12.27 -10.59 -6.49
N PRO A 49 -11.85 -10.44 -7.76
CA PRO A 49 -11.97 -11.51 -8.74
C PRO A 49 -11.21 -12.76 -8.31
N CYS A 50 -11.58 -13.93 -8.83
CA CYS A 50 -10.92 -15.21 -8.52
C CYS A 50 -9.43 -15.27 -8.91
N THR A 51 -9.00 -14.38 -9.80
CA THR A 51 -7.60 -14.18 -10.21
C THR A 51 -6.75 -13.52 -9.12
N TYR A 52 -7.37 -12.97 -8.08
CA TYR A 52 -6.70 -12.37 -6.94
C TYR A 52 -6.93 -13.14 -5.67
N LYS A 53 -5.88 -13.25 -4.85
CA LYS A 53 -5.99 -13.77 -3.49
C LYS A 53 -5.20 -12.90 -2.54
N VAL A 54 -5.85 -12.44 -1.49
CA VAL A 54 -5.19 -11.71 -0.40
C VAL A 54 -4.86 -12.69 0.72
N HIS A 55 -3.70 -12.52 1.32
CA HIS A 55 -3.23 -13.31 2.44
C HIS A 55 -2.59 -12.40 3.48
N PHE A 56 -3.06 -12.48 4.73
CA PHE A 56 -2.49 -11.75 5.86
C PHE A 56 -1.58 -12.69 6.67
N PRO A 57 -0.25 -12.48 6.65
CA PRO A 57 0.67 -13.31 7.46
C PRO A 57 0.40 -13.25 8.95
N ASP A 58 -0.07 -12.10 9.44
CA ASP A 58 -0.49 -11.88 10.82
C ASP A 58 -1.86 -11.19 10.82
N PRO A 59 -2.92 -11.83 11.38
CA PRO A 59 -4.25 -11.26 11.40
C PRO A 59 -4.34 -9.95 12.22
N ASN A 60 -3.36 -9.68 13.10
CA ASN A 60 -3.30 -8.43 13.86
C ASN A 60 -2.67 -7.28 13.07
N LYS A 61 -2.05 -7.55 11.92
CA LYS A 61 -1.32 -6.59 11.10
C LYS A 61 -2.00 -6.39 9.74
N LEU A 62 -3.17 -5.76 9.75
CA LEU A 62 -3.89 -5.42 8.51
C LEU A 62 -3.13 -4.46 7.58
N HIS A 63 -2.11 -3.77 8.10
CA HIS A 63 -1.28 -2.84 7.33
C HIS A 63 -0.17 -3.53 6.52
N CYS A 64 0.02 -4.84 6.66
CA CYS A 64 1.02 -5.60 5.89
C CYS A 64 0.41 -6.92 5.42
N PHE A 65 0.27 -7.08 4.10
CA PHE A 65 -0.35 -8.26 3.52
C PHE A 65 0.24 -8.62 2.17
N HIS A 66 0.00 -9.85 1.76
CA HIS A 66 0.39 -10.36 0.46
C HIS A 66 -0.80 -10.41 -0.49
N LEU A 67 -0.59 -9.98 -1.72
CA LEU A 67 -1.53 -10.14 -2.82
C LEU A 67 -0.93 -11.12 -3.83
N THR A 68 -1.66 -12.18 -4.16
CA THR A 68 -1.32 -13.08 -5.25
C THR A 68 -2.20 -12.75 -6.44
N VAL A 69 -1.56 -12.50 -7.59
CA VAL A 69 -2.21 -12.25 -8.88
C VAL A 69 -1.96 -13.44 -9.78
N SER A 70 -3.04 -14.01 -10.32
CA SER A 70 -3.01 -15.14 -11.26
C SER A 70 -3.77 -14.74 -12.52
N PRO A 71 -3.11 -14.11 -13.50
CA PRO A 71 -3.75 -13.70 -14.75
C PRO A 71 -4.32 -14.92 -15.49
N ASP A 72 -5.54 -14.80 -15.98
CA ASP A 72 -6.26 -15.80 -16.78
C ASP A 72 -6.22 -15.51 -18.29
N GLU A 73 -5.71 -14.34 -18.68
CA GLU A 73 -5.46 -13.93 -20.06
C GLU A 73 -4.09 -13.25 -20.22
N GLY A 74 -3.69 -13.02 -21.48
CA GLY A 74 -2.48 -12.28 -21.83
C GLY A 74 -1.18 -13.10 -21.73
N TYR A 75 -0.04 -12.42 -21.85
CA TYR A 75 1.29 -13.05 -21.88
C TYR A 75 1.68 -13.76 -20.57
N TYR A 76 1.07 -13.34 -19.47
CA TYR A 76 1.35 -13.83 -18.14
C TYR A 76 0.29 -14.83 -17.64
N GLN A 77 -0.57 -15.32 -18.55
CA GLN A 77 -1.61 -16.29 -18.26
C GLN A 77 -1.04 -17.53 -17.58
N GLY A 78 -1.69 -17.98 -16.50
CA GLY A 78 -1.28 -19.15 -15.73
C GLY A 78 -0.09 -18.92 -14.79
N GLY A 79 0.52 -17.73 -14.84
CA GLY A 79 1.52 -17.30 -13.87
C GLY A 79 0.91 -17.00 -12.49
N LYS A 80 1.77 -16.97 -11.47
CA LYS A 80 1.40 -16.56 -10.10
C LYS A 80 2.41 -15.53 -9.63
N PHE A 81 1.96 -14.31 -9.41
CA PHE A 81 2.80 -13.19 -9.02
C PHE A 81 2.41 -12.71 -7.63
N GLN A 82 3.35 -12.76 -6.70
CA GLN A 82 3.14 -12.34 -5.32
C GLN A 82 3.65 -10.91 -5.14
N PHE A 83 2.84 -10.12 -4.45
CA PHE A 83 3.12 -8.74 -4.09
C PHE A 83 3.01 -8.57 -2.59
N GLU A 84 3.94 -7.84 -1.99
CA GLU A 84 3.87 -7.36 -0.62
C GLU A 84 3.35 -5.92 -0.63
N ILE A 85 2.32 -5.66 0.18
CA ILE A 85 1.70 -4.35 0.33
C ILE A 85 1.86 -3.90 1.78
N GLU A 86 2.53 -2.77 1.98
CA GLU A 86 2.75 -2.15 3.28
C GLU A 86 2.07 -0.77 3.33
N VAL A 87 1.14 -0.60 4.27
CA VAL A 87 0.36 0.62 4.43
C VAL A 87 1.00 1.51 5.52
N PRO A 88 1.58 2.66 5.17
CA PRO A 88 2.30 3.51 6.11
C PRO A 88 1.36 4.16 7.14
N ASP A 89 1.90 4.62 8.28
CA ASP A 89 1.10 5.28 9.33
C ASP A 89 0.39 6.54 8.83
N ALA A 90 0.95 7.21 7.82
CA ALA A 90 0.40 8.41 7.19
C ALA A 90 -0.71 8.12 6.16
N TYR A 91 -1.14 6.87 6.00
CA TYR A 91 -2.28 6.51 5.16
C TYR A 91 -3.56 7.21 5.66
N ASN A 92 -4.38 7.84 4.81
CA ASN A 92 -4.48 7.84 3.35
C ASN A 92 -3.79 9.02 2.63
N MET A 93 -2.94 9.79 3.31
CA MET A 93 -2.25 10.93 2.69
C MET A 93 -1.08 10.48 1.80
N VAL A 94 -0.43 9.38 2.20
CA VAL A 94 0.67 8.76 1.47
C VAL A 94 0.20 7.41 0.90
N PRO A 95 0.59 7.03 -0.33
CA PRO A 95 0.22 5.74 -0.91
C PRO A 95 0.80 4.56 -0.11
N PRO A 96 0.19 3.37 -0.23
CA PRO A 96 0.83 2.15 0.24
C PRO A 96 2.07 1.84 -0.60
N LYS A 97 3.07 1.23 0.04
CA LYS A 97 4.25 0.69 -0.65
C LYS A 97 3.90 -0.67 -1.21
N VAL A 98 4.27 -0.93 -2.46
CA VAL A 98 4.02 -2.21 -3.11
C VAL A 98 5.32 -2.73 -3.71
N LYS A 99 5.63 -4.00 -3.44
CA LYS A 99 6.80 -4.69 -3.99
C LYS A 99 6.40 -6.03 -4.56
N CYS A 100 6.84 -6.34 -5.78
CA CYS A 100 6.72 -7.67 -6.35
C CYS A 100 7.78 -8.59 -5.74
N LEU A 101 7.35 -9.71 -5.17
CA LEU A 101 8.21 -10.74 -4.60
C LEU A 101 8.63 -11.78 -5.65
N THR A 102 7.84 -11.92 -6.72
CA THR A 102 8.11 -12.86 -7.80
C THR A 102 9.03 -12.23 -8.85
N LYS A 103 10.16 -12.91 -9.15
CA LYS A 103 11.03 -12.50 -10.26
C LYS A 103 10.27 -12.66 -11.59
N ILE A 104 10.08 -11.56 -12.30
CA ILE A 104 9.34 -11.49 -13.56
C ILE A 104 10.05 -10.53 -14.51
N TRP A 105 9.99 -10.82 -15.81
CA TRP A 105 10.31 -9.83 -16.83
C TRP A 105 9.02 -9.08 -17.17
N HIS A 106 8.91 -7.81 -16.79
CA HIS A 106 7.74 -6.97 -17.07
C HIS A 106 8.18 -5.52 -17.29
N PRO A 107 7.62 -4.79 -18.28
CA PRO A 107 8.05 -3.42 -18.57
C PRO A 107 7.85 -2.42 -17.41
N ASN A 108 6.88 -2.71 -16.53
CA ASN A 108 6.58 -1.90 -15.34
C ASN A 108 7.02 -2.52 -14.01
N ILE A 109 7.70 -3.68 -14.01
CA ILE A 109 8.19 -4.31 -12.77
C ILE A 109 9.68 -4.64 -12.96
N THR A 110 10.52 -4.10 -12.09
CA THR A 110 11.97 -4.36 -12.16
C THR A 110 12.31 -5.77 -11.67
N GLU A 111 13.50 -6.27 -12.00
CA GLU A 111 13.97 -7.56 -11.46
C GLU A 111 14.09 -7.57 -9.93
N THR A 112 14.25 -6.40 -9.31
CA THR A 112 14.29 -6.22 -7.85
C THR A 112 12.90 -6.10 -7.21
N GLY A 113 11.84 -6.07 -8.04
CA GLY A 113 10.44 -6.06 -7.61
C GLY A 113 9.82 -4.67 -7.44
N GLU A 114 10.48 -3.61 -7.87
CA GLU A 114 9.92 -2.26 -7.85
C GLU A 114 8.88 -2.08 -8.96
N ILE A 115 7.80 -1.36 -8.68
CA ILE A 115 6.65 -1.25 -9.58
C ILE A 115 6.48 0.19 -10.03
N CYS A 116 6.40 0.38 -11.35
CA CYS A 116 6.11 1.67 -11.96
C CYS A 116 4.62 1.80 -12.25
N LEU A 117 3.86 2.26 -11.26
CA LEU A 117 2.42 2.52 -11.35
C LEU A 117 2.13 3.98 -10.96
N SER A 118 1.42 4.72 -11.81
CA SER A 118 1.16 6.16 -11.58
C SER A 118 0.46 6.43 -10.25
N LEU A 119 -0.53 5.60 -9.90
CA LEU A 119 -1.30 5.78 -8.67
C LEU A 119 -0.47 5.67 -7.39
N LEU A 120 0.71 5.02 -7.43
CA LEU A 120 1.60 4.87 -6.28
C LEU A 120 2.58 6.05 -6.13
N ARG A 121 2.53 7.05 -7.02
CA ARG A 121 3.37 8.25 -6.93
C ARG A 121 2.71 9.28 -6.03
N GLU A 122 3.41 9.73 -4.99
CA GLU A 122 2.93 10.72 -4.03
C GLU A 122 2.63 12.09 -4.67
N HIS A 123 3.51 12.53 -5.59
CA HIS A 123 3.34 13.76 -6.34
C HIS A 123 3.49 13.48 -7.82
N SER A 124 2.37 13.49 -8.56
CA SER A 124 2.38 13.34 -10.01
C SER A 124 1.85 14.63 -10.65
N PRO A 125 2.63 15.28 -11.53
CA PRO A 125 2.28 16.59 -12.12
C PRO A 125 1.07 16.52 -13.07
N ASP A 126 0.71 15.33 -13.54
CA ASP A 126 -0.42 15.04 -14.42
C ASP A 126 -1.73 14.76 -13.66
N GLY A 127 -1.73 14.82 -12.33
CA GLY A 127 -2.90 14.52 -11.50
C GLY A 127 -3.27 13.03 -11.44
N THR A 128 -2.46 12.13 -12.01
CA THR A 128 -2.74 10.68 -12.01
C THR A 128 -2.15 9.96 -10.79
N GLY A 129 -1.50 10.70 -9.90
CA GLY A 129 -0.85 10.21 -8.69
C GLY A 129 -1.81 9.76 -7.59
N TRP A 130 -1.23 9.49 -6.43
CA TRP A 130 -1.96 9.18 -5.22
C TRP A 130 -2.83 10.36 -4.79
N ALA A 131 -4.04 10.06 -4.33
CA ALA A 131 -4.94 11.02 -3.74
C ALA A 131 -5.63 10.37 -2.54
N PRO A 132 -5.98 11.11 -1.48
CA PRO A 132 -6.68 10.56 -0.31
C PRO A 132 -8.04 9.92 -0.62
N THR A 133 -8.60 10.17 -1.81
CA THR A 133 -9.82 9.54 -2.32
C THR A 133 -9.59 8.13 -2.86
N ARG A 134 -8.34 7.70 -3.06
CA ARG A 134 -7.99 6.34 -3.51
C ARG A 134 -7.86 5.38 -2.33
N THR A 135 -8.24 4.15 -2.58
CA THR A 135 -8.33 3.05 -1.61
C THR A 135 -7.41 1.91 -1.98
N LEU A 136 -7.26 0.91 -1.10
CA LEU A 136 -6.55 -0.34 -1.41
C LEU A 136 -7.14 -1.07 -2.62
N LYS A 137 -8.45 -0.94 -2.85
CA LYS A 137 -9.10 -1.50 -4.05
C LYS A 137 -8.48 -0.91 -5.32
N ASP A 138 -8.30 0.41 -5.39
CA ASP A 138 -7.72 1.05 -6.57
C ASP A 138 -6.29 0.57 -6.85
N VAL A 139 -5.52 0.29 -5.78
CA VAL A 139 -4.18 -0.28 -5.89
C VAL A 139 -4.22 -1.67 -6.50
N VAL A 140 -5.09 -2.55 -5.99
CA VAL A 140 -5.22 -3.93 -6.51
C VAL A 140 -5.69 -3.93 -7.97
N TRP A 141 -6.65 -3.06 -8.31
CA TRP A 141 -7.11 -2.89 -9.69
C TRP A 141 -6.01 -2.33 -10.61
N GLY A 142 -5.19 -1.40 -10.11
CA GLY A 142 -4.04 -0.90 -10.84
C GLY A 142 -2.94 -1.94 -11.04
N LEU A 143 -2.74 -2.86 -10.09
CA LEU A 143 -1.85 -4.00 -10.30
C LEU A 143 -2.41 -4.97 -11.35
N ASN A 144 -3.73 -5.16 -11.40
CA ASN A 144 -4.37 -5.96 -12.44
C ASN A 144 -4.15 -5.41 -13.84
N SER A 145 -4.27 -4.10 -13.99
CA SER A 145 -4.11 -3.48 -15.30
C SER A 145 -2.70 -3.61 -15.85
N LEU A 146 -1.68 -3.83 -15.02
CA LEU A 146 -0.32 -4.13 -15.49
C LEU A 146 -0.29 -5.42 -16.33
N PHE A 147 -1.03 -6.45 -15.91
CA PHE A 147 -1.04 -7.75 -16.59
C PHE A 147 -2.02 -7.82 -17.76
N THR A 148 -3.09 -7.01 -17.75
CA THR A 148 -4.13 -7.04 -18.78
C THR A 148 -3.97 -5.96 -19.86
N GLN A 149 -3.43 -4.79 -19.52
CA GLN A 149 -3.56 -3.58 -20.34
C GLN A 149 -2.37 -3.25 -21.25
N HIS A 150 -1.18 -3.82 -21.07
CA HIS A 150 -0.05 -3.51 -21.95
C HIS A 150 0.36 -4.68 -22.83
N LEU A 151 -0.36 -4.80 -23.96
CA LEU A 151 0.20 -5.07 -25.29
C LEU A 151 -0.83 -4.88 -26.42
N ARG A 152 -2.11 -4.62 -26.12
CA ARG A 152 -3.12 -4.34 -27.15
C ARG A 152 -3.02 -2.93 -27.74
N ASP A 153 -2.90 -1.89 -26.93
CA ASP A 153 -3.09 -0.52 -27.45
C ASP A 153 -1.87 0.03 -28.20
N LYS A 154 -0.65 -0.14 -27.66
CA LYS A 154 0.57 0.35 -28.33
C LYS A 154 0.92 -0.44 -29.59
N VAL A 155 0.69 -1.76 -29.60
CA VAL A 155 0.93 -2.60 -30.77
C VAL A 155 -0.14 -2.38 -31.83
N ALA A 156 -1.42 -2.26 -31.45
CA ALA A 156 -2.48 -1.96 -32.40
C ALA A 156 -2.32 -0.56 -33.02
N GLU A 157 -1.90 0.43 -32.25
CA GLU A 157 -1.62 1.77 -32.77
C GLU A 157 -0.36 1.78 -33.66
N TYR A 158 0.71 1.07 -33.28
CA TYR A 158 1.91 0.90 -34.09
C TYR A 158 1.62 0.18 -35.42
N ILE A 159 0.88 -0.93 -35.40
CA ILE A 159 0.46 -1.65 -36.60
C ILE A 159 -0.42 -0.74 -37.48
N LYS A 160 -1.39 -0.01 -36.91
CA LYS A 160 -2.22 0.94 -37.68
C LYS A 160 -1.40 2.07 -38.31
N ARG A 161 -0.27 2.46 -37.71
CA ARG A 161 0.56 3.59 -38.14
C ARG A 161 1.63 3.21 -39.16
N TYR A 162 2.07 1.95 -39.18
CA TYR A 162 3.18 1.49 -40.02
C TYR A 162 2.84 0.33 -40.99
N ALA A 163 1.65 -0.28 -40.89
CA ALA A 163 1.18 -1.28 -41.87
C ALA A 163 0.34 -0.64 -43.00
N ARG A 164 0.81 0.49 -43.54
CA ARG A 164 0.33 1.05 -44.81
C ARG A 164 1.44 0.99 -45.84
#